data_AF-S6UJM1-F1
#
_entry.id   AF-S6UJM1-F1
#
_cell.length_a   1.000
_cell.length_b   1.000
_cell.length_c   1.000
_cell.angle_alpha   90.00
_cell.angle_beta   90.00
_cell.angle_gamma   90.00
#
_symmetry.space_group_name_H-M   'P 1'
#
loop_
_entity.id
_entity.type
_entity.pdbx_description
1 polymer ?
#
loop_
_entity_poly.entity_id
_entity_poly.type
_entity_poly.pdbx_seq_one_letter_code
_entity_poly.pdbx_strand_id
1 'polypeptide(L)'
;LGHFQGQVNLANNKLQELDQFRQDYQQQWLQRGSAGVSGQWLLGYQRFLSQLDVAVAQQYKSLEWHKANLDRARSAWQDCYARVEGLRKLVQRYMDEARRLEDKREQKLLDELSQRLPRHEQF
;
A
#
# COMPACT_ATOMS: atom_id res chain seq x y z
N LEU A 1 -5.21 0.28 3.63
CA LEU A 1 -3.83 0.60 3.21
C LEU A 1 -3.26 1.83 3.92
N GLY A 2 -3.90 2.99 3.83
CA GLY A 2 -3.42 4.22 4.49
C GLY A 2 -3.15 4.07 5.99
N HIS A 3 -4.03 3.39 6.74
CA HIS A 3 -3.81 3.09 8.16
C HIS A 3 -2.49 2.32 8.40
N PHE A 4 -2.25 1.21 7.69
CA PHE A 4 -1.02 0.41 7.84
C PHE A 4 0.24 1.18 7.43
N GLN A 5 0.15 2.00 6.38
CA GLN A 5 1.25 2.88 5.99
C GLN A 5 1.55 3.91 7.08
N GLY A 6 0.50 4.48 7.69
CA GLY A 6 0.63 5.39 8.83
C GLY A 6 1.33 4.73 10.02
N GLN A 7 0.99 3.47 10.34
CA GLN A 7 1.66 2.72 11.42
C GLN A 7 3.15 2.48 11.15
N VAL A 8 3.53 2.14 9.91
CA VAL A 8 4.96 2.03 9.51
C VAL A 8 5.67 3.38 9.67
N ASN A 9 5.05 4.48 9.25
CA ASN A 9 5.63 5.81 9.36
C ASN A 9 5.83 6.22 10.82
N LEU A 10 4.83 5.99 11.68
CA LEU A 10 4.93 6.24 13.12
C LEU A 10 6.07 5.42 13.74
N ALA A 11 6.19 4.15 13.36
CA ALA A 11 7.25 3.28 13.87
C ALA A 11 8.66 3.74 13.44
N ASN A 12 8.82 4.22 12.21
CA ASN A 12 10.06 4.82 11.71
C ASN A 12 10.40 6.12 12.43
N ASN A 13 9.42 7.03 12.58
CA ASN A 13 9.63 8.28 13.30
C ASN A 13 10.11 8.01 14.73
N LYS A 14 9.57 6.98 15.39
CA LYS A 14 10.01 6.62 16.73
C LYS A 14 11.46 6.11 16.78
N LEU A 15 11.91 5.37 15.76
CA LEU A 15 13.34 5.01 15.65
C LEU A 15 14.22 6.24 15.50
N GLN A 16 13.80 7.19 14.66
CA GLN A 16 14.54 8.44 14.47
C GLN A 16 14.62 9.25 15.76
N GLU A 17 13.53 9.33 16.54
CA GLU A 17 13.56 9.95 17.87
C GLU A 17 14.57 9.25 18.80
N LEU A 18 14.58 7.91 18.84
CA LEU A 18 15.52 7.16 19.68
C LEU A 18 16.98 7.39 19.27
N ASP A 19 17.26 7.53 17.97
CA ASP A 19 18.59 7.86 17.47
C ASP A 19 18.99 9.30 17.82
N GLN A 20 18.08 10.27 17.69
CA GLN A 20 18.33 11.63 18.14
C GLN A 20 18.64 11.68 19.64
N PHE A 21 17.83 10.99 20.45
CA PHE A 21 18.08 10.87 21.89
C PHE A 21 19.47 10.28 22.20
N ARG A 22 19.91 9.28 21.42
CA ARG A 22 21.25 8.71 21.56
C ARG A 22 22.34 9.75 21.32
N GLN A 23 22.23 10.48 20.21
CA GLN A 23 23.21 11.49 19.81
C GLN A 23 23.30 12.62 20.84
N ASP A 24 22.15 13.15 21.27
CA ASP A 24 22.09 14.21 22.28
C ASP A 24 22.73 13.76 23.61
N TYR A 25 22.48 12.52 24.02
CA TYR A 25 23.04 11.97 25.25
C TYR A 25 24.54 11.69 25.15
N GLN A 26 25.03 11.27 23.97
CA GLN A 26 26.46 11.14 23.70
C GLN A 26 27.19 12.49 23.73
N GLN A 27 26.57 13.56 23.24
CA GLN A 27 27.16 14.90 23.35
C GLN A 27 27.26 15.37 24.80
N GLN A 28 26.21 15.15 25.61
CA GLN A 28 26.26 15.44 27.04
C GLN A 28 27.36 14.65 27.75
N TRP A 29 27.58 13.41 27.32
CA TRP A 29 28.67 12.59 27.82
C TRP A 29 30.04 13.20 27.52
N LEU A 30 30.30 13.60 26.28
CA LEU A 30 31.58 14.22 25.89
C LEU A 30 31.85 15.50 26.69
N GLN A 31 30.83 16.35 26.85
CA GLN A 31 30.94 17.59 27.61
C GLN A 31 31.26 17.34 29.10
N ARG A 32 30.46 16.51 29.77
CA ARG A 32 30.63 16.27 31.22
C ARG A 32 31.82 15.37 31.54
N GLY A 33 32.06 14.35 30.72
CA GLY A 33 33.17 13.43 30.86
C GLY A 33 34.53 14.12 30.82
N SER A 34 34.66 15.18 30.01
CA SER A 34 35.89 15.99 29.93
C SER A 34 36.23 16.71 31.24
N ALA A 35 35.24 17.01 32.09
CA ALA A 35 35.40 17.71 33.36
C ALA A 35 35.64 16.78 34.57
N GLY A 36 35.68 15.46 34.34
CA GLY A 36 35.70 14.45 35.39
C GLY A 36 34.31 14.18 35.96
N VAL A 37 33.96 12.90 36.08
CA VAL A 37 32.60 12.47 36.47
C VAL A 37 32.66 11.43 37.58
N SER A 38 31.64 11.41 38.42
CA SER A 38 31.55 10.42 39.50
C SER A 38 31.25 9.02 38.97
N GLY A 39 31.66 8.00 39.72
CA GLY A 39 31.33 6.59 39.39
C GLY A 39 29.81 6.33 39.34
N GLN A 40 29.03 7.01 40.18
CA GLN A 40 27.57 6.92 40.14
C GLN A 40 26.99 7.46 38.82
N TRP A 41 27.57 8.54 38.30
CA TRP A 41 27.14 9.10 37.02
C TRP A 41 27.50 8.17 35.85
N LEU A 42 28.70 7.58 35.87
CA LEU A 42 29.14 6.55 34.92
C LEU A 42 28.19 5.33 34.89
N LEU A 43 27.78 4.82 36.05
CA LEU A 43 26.84 3.70 36.15
C LEU A 43 25.45 4.07 35.62
N GLY A 44 25.00 5.30 35.89
CA GLY A 44 23.76 5.84 35.33
C GLY A 44 23.80 5.88 33.80
N TYR A 45 24.93 6.34 33.23
CA TYR A 45 25.15 6.39 31.79
C TYR A 45 25.07 5.01 31.14
N GLN A 46 25.80 4.02 31.67
CA GLN A 46 25.76 2.66 31.13
C GLN A 46 24.37 2.02 31.20
N ARG A 47 23.65 2.25 32.31
CA ARG A 47 22.27 1.75 32.47
C ARG A 47 21.34 2.36 31.43
N PHE A 48 21.43 3.67 31.21
CA PHE A 48 20.61 4.34 30.20
C PHE A 48 20.90 3.81 28.79
N LEU A 49 22.17 3.65 28.41
CA LEU A 49 22.51 3.08 27.09
C LEU A 49 21.93 1.67 26.91
N SER A 50 22.03 0.82 27.93
CA SER A 50 21.44 -0.52 27.87
C SER A 50 19.92 -0.48 27.69
N GLN A 51 19.22 0.42 28.39
CA GLN A 51 17.77 0.60 28.22
C GLN A 51 17.42 1.11 26.83
N LEU A 52 18.23 2.03 26.30
CA LEU A 52 18.05 2.57 24.96
C LEU A 52 18.26 1.50 23.88
N ASP A 53 19.27 0.66 24.01
CA ASP A 53 19.51 -0.47 23.09
C ASP A 53 18.32 -1.45 23.09
N VAL A 54 17.79 -1.77 24.27
CA VAL A 54 16.59 -2.61 24.39
C VAL A 54 15.38 -1.96 23.70
N ALA A 55 15.16 -0.67 23.94
CA ALA A 55 14.06 0.08 23.32
C ALA A 55 14.19 0.13 21.79
N VAL A 56 15.39 0.38 21.27
CA VAL A 56 15.67 0.37 19.82
C VAL A 56 15.42 -1.01 19.24
N ALA A 57 15.89 -2.08 19.87
CA ALA A 57 15.67 -3.45 19.41
C ALA A 57 14.17 -3.81 19.39
N GLN A 58 13.41 -3.39 20.40
CA GLN A 58 11.95 -3.58 20.43
C GLN A 58 11.26 -2.76 19.33
N GLN A 59 11.70 -1.53 19.11
CA GLN A 59 11.14 -0.66 18.08
C GLN A 59 11.39 -1.20 16.67
N TYR A 60 12.57 -1.77 16.40
CA TYR A 60 12.83 -2.46 15.13
C TYR A 60 11.89 -3.64 14.92
N LYS A 61 11.65 -4.47 15.95
CA LYS A 61 10.68 -5.58 15.86
C LYS A 61 9.27 -5.07 15.56
N SER A 62 8.86 -3.98 16.21
CA SER A 62 7.57 -3.34 15.94
C SER A 62 7.47 -2.84 14.49
N LEU A 63 8.51 -2.18 13.98
CA LEU A 63 8.57 -1.71 12.60
C LEU A 63 8.40 -2.87 11.60
N GLU A 64 9.15 -3.96 11.78
CA GLU A 64 9.06 -5.12 10.90
C GLU A 64 7.67 -5.77 10.95
N TRP A 65 7.05 -5.83 12.12
CA TRP A 65 5.66 -6.28 12.25
C TRP A 65 4.67 -5.39 11.48
N HIS A 66 4.82 -4.07 11.57
CA HIS A 66 3.97 -3.13 10.83
C HIS A 66 4.19 -3.20 9.31
N LYS A 67 5.43 -3.39 8.85
CA LYS A 67 5.74 -3.61 7.43
C LYS A 67 5.08 -4.87 6.90
N ALA A 68 5.22 -5.99 7.62
CA ALA A 68 4.57 -7.24 7.26
C ALA A 68 3.04 -7.12 7.18
N ASN A 69 2.43 -6.32 8.07
CA ASN A 69 0.99 -6.03 8.01
C ASN A 69 0.61 -5.19 6.78
N LEU A 70 1.41 -4.19 6.44
CA LEU A 70 1.21 -3.37 5.25
C LEU A 70 1.27 -4.22 3.98
N ASP A 71 2.24 -5.12 3.89
CA ASP A 71 2.40 -6.01 2.73
C ASP A 71 1.22 -6.98 2.60
N ARG A 72 0.77 -7.58 3.70
CA ARG A 72 -0.44 -8.41 3.72
C ARG A 72 -1.69 -7.64 3.27
N ALA A 73 -1.86 -6.42 3.77
CA ALA A 73 -2.97 -5.56 3.37
C ALA A 73 -2.89 -5.18 1.87
N ARG A 74 -1.68 -4.99 1.34
CA ARG A 74 -1.45 -4.68 -0.08
C ARG A 74 -1.80 -5.86 -0.96
N SER A 75 -1.36 -7.07 -0.60
CA SER A 75 -1.72 -8.30 -1.31
C SER A 75 -3.23 -8.51 -1.34
N ALA A 76 -3.91 -8.40 -0.19
CA ALA A 76 -5.35 -8.58 -0.12
C ALA A 76 -6.11 -7.54 -0.98
N TRP A 77 -5.63 -6.29 -1.01
CA TRP A 77 -6.20 -5.27 -1.88
C TRP A 77 -5.99 -5.60 -3.36
N GLN A 78 -4.80 -6.06 -3.75
CA GLN A 78 -4.50 -6.47 -5.13
C GLN A 78 -5.41 -7.62 -5.59
N ASP A 79 -5.61 -8.62 -4.75
CA ASP A 79 -6.49 -9.77 -5.05
C ASP A 79 -7.95 -9.33 -5.28
N CYS A 80 -8.47 -8.48 -4.38
CA CYS A 80 -9.80 -7.92 -4.53
C CYS A 80 -9.92 -7.06 -5.80
N TYR A 81 -8.91 -6.24 -6.08
CA TYR A 81 -8.89 -5.41 -7.28
C TYR A 81 -8.86 -6.25 -8.56
N ALA A 82 -8.05 -7.31 -8.61
CA ALA A 82 -7.99 -8.22 -9.74
C ALA A 82 -9.35 -8.90 -10.00
N ARG A 83 -10.07 -9.30 -8.94
CA ARG A 83 -11.43 -9.86 -9.07
C ARG A 83 -12.42 -8.85 -9.65
N VAL A 84 -12.41 -7.62 -9.13
CA VAL A 84 -13.27 -6.53 -9.63
C VAL A 84 -12.98 -6.24 -11.11
N GLU A 85 -11.71 -6.19 -11.47
CA GLU A 85 -11.31 -5.92 -12.86
C GLU A 85 -11.66 -7.08 -13.80
N GLY A 86 -11.55 -8.32 -13.34
CA GLY A 86 -12.04 -9.49 -14.07
C GLY A 86 -13.55 -9.43 -14.33
N LEU A 87 -14.34 -9.05 -13.32
CA LEU A 87 -15.79 -8.86 -13.47
C LEU A 87 -16.13 -7.73 -14.43
N ARG A 88 -15.42 -6.60 -14.38
CA ARG A 88 -15.61 -5.49 -15.32
C ARG A 88 -15.40 -5.92 -16.77
N LYS A 89 -14.34 -6.67 -17.05
CA LYS A 89 -14.07 -7.22 -18.39
C LYS A 89 -15.16 -8.18 -18.84
N LEU A 90 -15.65 -9.02 -17.93
CA LEU A 90 -16.75 -9.95 -18.24
C LEU A 90 -18.05 -9.21 -18.59
N VAL A 91 -18.40 -8.20 -17.79
CA VAL A 91 -19.57 -7.34 -18.06
C VAL A 91 -19.43 -6.66 -19.42
N GLN A 92 -18.26 -6.06 -19.72
CA GLN A 92 -18.02 -5.44 -21.01
C GLN A 92 -18.19 -6.43 -22.16
N ARG A 93 -17.68 -7.67 -22.03
CA ARG A 93 -17.84 -8.71 -23.05
C ARG A 93 -19.31 -9.04 -23.30
N TYR A 94 -20.12 -9.18 -22.25
CA TYR A 94 -21.55 -9.45 -22.41
C TYR A 94 -22.30 -8.28 -23.05
N MET A 95 -21.91 -7.04 -22.76
CA MET A 95 -22.48 -5.87 -23.44
C MET A 95 -22.13 -5.87 -24.93
N ASP A 96 -20.89 -6.20 -25.28
CA ASP A 96 -20.45 -6.27 -26.68
C ASP A 96 -21.14 -7.43 -27.44
N GLU A 97 -21.30 -8.59 -26.79
CA GLU A 97 -22.04 -9.74 -27.34
C GLU A 97 -23.52 -9.39 -27.58
N ALA A 98 -24.18 -8.73 -26.62
CA ALA A 98 -25.57 -8.29 -26.75
C ALA A 98 -25.74 -7.28 -27.89
N ARG A 99 -24.84 -6.30 -28.02
CA ARG A 99 -24.85 -5.33 -29.12
C ARG A 99 -24.72 -6.03 -30.47
N ARG A 100 -23.75 -6.94 -30.62
CA ARG A 100 -23.58 -7.71 -31.87
C ARG A 100 -24.80 -8.56 -32.23
N LEU A 101 -25.50 -9.10 -31.23
CA LEU A 101 -26.72 -9.87 -31.47
C LEU A 101 -27.84 -8.96 -32.00
N GLU A 102 -27.98 -7.76 -31.44
CA GLU A 102 -28.97 -6.78 -31.88
C GLU A 102 -28.64 -6.24 -33.28
N ASP A 103 -27.39 -5.86 -33.54
CA ASP A 103 -26.93 -5.41 -34.86
C ASP A 103 -27.26 -6.46 -35.96
N LYS A 104 -27.06 -7.75 -35.66
CA LYS A 104 -27.42 -8.85 -36.56
C LYS A 104 -28.92 -8.98 -36.79
N ARG A 105 -29.75 -8.74 -35.76
CA ARG A 105 -31.21 -8.77 -35.88
C ARG A 105 -31.71 -7.61 -36.74
N GLU A 106 -31.19 -6.41 -36.49
CA GLU A 106 -31.50 -5.22 -37.28
C GLU A 106 -31.11 -5.41 -38.76
N GLN A 107 -29.90 -5.90 -39.03
CA GLN A 107 -29.44 -6.19 -40.39
C GLN A 107 -30.38 -7.18 -41.09
N LYS A 108 -30.77 -8.27 -40.41
CA LYS A 108 -31.69 -9.26 -40.98
C LYS A 108 -33.06 -8.66 -41.31
N LEU A 109 -33.61 -7.82 -40.42
CA LEU A 109 -34.87 -7.12 -40.66
C LEU A 109 -34.79 -6.18 -41.87
N LEU A 110 -33.69 -5.44 -42.02
CA LEU A 110 -33.45 -4.57 -43.16
C LEU A 110 -33.34 -5.37 -44.47
N ASP A 111 -32.60 -6.48 -44.45
CA ASP A 111 -32.48 -7.36 -45.61
C ASP A 111 -33.84 -7.93 -46.03
N GLU A 112 -34.65 -8.42 -45.07
CA GLU A 112 -36.01 -8.92 -45.34
C GLU A 112 -36.94 -7.83 -45.91
N LEU A 113 -36.86 -6.59 -45.42
CA LEU A 113 -37.61 -5.45 -45.96
C LEU A 113 -37.14 -5.09 -47.37
N SER A 114 -35.84 -5.11 -47.63
CA SER A 114 -35.26 -4.78 -48.94
C SER A 114 -35.69 -5.78 -50.02
N GLN A 115 -35.82 -7.07 -49.68
CA GLN A 115 -36.27 -8.11 -50.60
C GLN A 115 -37.77 -8.00 -50.95
N ARG A 116 -38.56 -7.34 -50.10
CA ARG A 116 -40.01 -7.12 -50.31
C ARG A 116 -40.31 -5.86 -51.12
N LEU A 117 -39.34 -4.98 -51.33
CA LEU A 117 -39.50 -3.86 -52.24
C LEU A 117 -39.55 -4.38 -53.68
N PRO A 118 -40.55 -3.99 -54.50
CA PRO A 118 -40.61 -4.40 -55.88
C PRO A 118 -39.35 -3.91 -56.59
N ARG A 119 -38.65 -4.82 -57.28
CA ARG A 119 -37.58 -4.43 -58.19
C ARG A 119 -38.19 -3.46 -59.19
N HIS A 120 -37.77 -2.21 -59.14
CA HIS A 120 -38.10 -1.25 -60.17
C HIS A 120 -37.40 -1.73 -61.44
N GLU A 121 -38.14 -2.42 -62.31
CA GLU A 121 -37.68 -2.67 -63.67
C GLU A 121 -37.60 -1.31 -64.37
N GLN A 122 -36.38 -0.80 -64.52
CA GLN A 122 -36.10 0.34 -65.37
C GLN A 122 -36.22 -0.15 -66.82
N PHE A 123 -37.23 0.37 -67.53
CA PHE A 123 -37.27 0.43 -68.99
C PHE A 123 -36.40 1.59 -69.49
#